data_AF-A0A8H6M1G5-F1
#
_entry.id   AF-A0A8H6M1G5-F1
#
_cell.length_a   1.000
_cell.length_b   1.000
_cell.length_c   1.000
_cell.angle_alpha   90.00
_cell.angle_beta   90.00
_cell.angle_gamma   90.00
#
_symmetry.space_group_name_H-M   'P 1'
#
loop_
_entity.id
_entity.type
_entity.pdbx_description
1 polymer ?
#
loop_
_entity_poly.entity_id
_entity_poly.type
_entity_poly.pdbx_seq_one_letter_code
_entity_poly.pdbx_strand_id
1 'polypeptide(L)'
;MHHPSSLKYLLLLLTRLDLRTGRYLYDCDEGNECSILWLLGLYLESDDTVDALLSHIKTITPECRRSLVSAIVARPMQIAATACIDRPDLITFAAKSVRILCIFGSKIMRDPSLSRKFLHRNLFGELGKALFTLADMVNRGVTPGHMLCWTTLATCLSSVIDPKSKMARQQLQTFSASDATNNIPLILSTLLEPGMVSFWKHGIDRLMEYILCDISAHMTVSRIARAVTAFPYLRGYDGRETIVGRIAWAATAQSVFDVRKGIHVDVCNNLKHSARHGLIHADYIVRKCSGCECVVYCSRECQKEDWGEGHKDECRSLRLDEGHKLISSILCEIRRDQLTFVEHLANERLPLILQSNSVARGHDPSKAGKESTLDDVSLPSNPEATVSLFDATLPDDIRSSLHHPISAHTNAIWRQINGIWDGRVNALVKRAAERPEETILVETVFELNYPAATYVLVEMRYDPGASRLTKLKVVNSVFRVGLWDRLGSFAS
;
A
#
# COMPACT_ATOMS: atom_id res chain seq x y z
N MET A 1 -38.68 16.39 -10.56
CA MET A 1 -37.48 16.54 -9.69
C MET A 1 -36.70 17.84 -9.88
N HIS A 2 -36.81 18.54 -11.02
CA HIS A 2 -36.01 19.75 -11.28
C HIS A 2 -36.50 21.04 -10.60
N HIS A 3 -37.64 21.01 -9.88
CA HIS A 3 -38.13 22.21 -9.20
C HIS A 3 -37.33 22.47 -7.91
N PRO A 4 -36.70 23.67 -7.73
CA PRO A 4 -35.84 23.97 -6.57
C PRO A 4 -36.51 23.73 -5.20
N SER A 5 -37.83 23.92 -5.10
CA SER A 5 -38.58 23.67 -3.86
C SER A 5 -38.61 22.21 -3.44
N SER A 6 -38.48 21.27 -4.38
CA SER A 6 -38.46 19.82 -4.10
C SER A 6 -37.24 19.44 -3.28
N LEU A 7 -36.09 20.04 -3.59
CA LEU A 7 -34.84 19.77 -2.90
C LEU A 7 -34.83 20.35 -1.49
N LYS A 8 -35.36 21.57 -1.33
CA LYS A 8 -35.56 22.18 0.00
C LYS A 8 -36.48 21.32 0.87
N TYR A 9 -37.53 20.77 0.28
CA TYR A 9 -38.45 19.87 0.98
C TYR A 9 -37.78 18.55 1.38
N LEU A 10 -37.00 17.93 0.48
CA LEU A 10 -36.20 16.74 0.79
C LEU A 10 -35.23 16.98 1.96
N LEU A 11 -34.47 18.07 1.96
CA LEU A 11 -33.55 18.39 3.05
C LEU A 11 -34.28 18.63 4.38
N LEU A 12 -35.48 19.23 4.33
CA LEU A 12 -36.33 19.38 5.50
C LEU A 12 -36.74 18.00 6.03
N LEU A 13 -37.24 17.11 5.18
CA LEU A 13 -37.62 15.74 5.56
C LEU A 13 -36.45 14.96 6.15
N LEU A 14 -35.26 15.06 5.54
CA LEU A 14 -34.05 14.40 6.04
C LEU A 14 -33.68 14.83 7.46
N THR A 15 -33.99 16.07 7.84
CA THR A 15 -33.67 16.64 9.16
C THR A 15 -34.81 16.55 10.18
N ARG A 16 -36.00 16.08 9.79
CA ARG A 16 -37.12 15.94 10.71
C ARG A 16 -36.91 14.79 11.70
N LEU A 17 -37.11 15.12 12.97
CA LEU A 17 -37.19 14.17 14.08
C LEU A 17 -38.67 13.88 14.39
N ASP A 18 -38.96 12.63 14.72
CA ASP A 18 -40.18 12.27 15.43
C ASP A 18 -40.06 12.75 16.88
N LEU A 19 -40.99 13.61 17.29
CA LEU A 19 -41.01 14.22 18.63
C LEU A 19 -41.20 13.19 19.75
N ARG A 20 -41.79 12.01 19.45
CA ARG A 20 -42.04 10.96 20.45
C ARG A 20 -40.80 10.13 20.72
N THR A 21 -40.12 9.72 19.66
CA THR A 21 -38.98 8.80 19.73
C THR A 21 -37.63 9.50 19.78
N GLY A 22 -37.58 10.79 19.39
CA GLY A 22 -36.32 11.52 19.20
C GLY A 22 -35.48 10.97 18.04
N ARG A 23 -36.03 10.08 17.21
CA ARG A 23 -35.35 9.49 16.05
C ARG A 23 -35.69 10.26 14.78
N TYR A 24 -34.85 10.16 13.76
CA TYR A 24 -35.17 10.75 12.47
C TYR A 24 -36.32 10.00 11.81
N LEU A 25 -37.20 10.72 11.11
CA LEU A 25 -38.33 10.09 10.42
C LEU A 25 -37.81 9.01 9.47
N TYR A 26 -38.27 7.79 9.68
CA TYR A 26 -37.98 6.61 8.88
C TYR A 26 -39.32 5.94 8.58
N ASP A 27 -39.86 6.30 7.43
CA ASP A 27 -41.17 5.85 6.98
C ASP A 27 -40.98 4.75 5.93
N CYS A 28 -41.21 3.50 6.34
CA CYS A 28 -41.20 2.34 5.47
C CYS A 28 -42.58 1.70 5.48
N ASP A 29 -43.28 1.80 4.37
CA ASP A 29 -44.52 1.06 4.16
C ASP A 29 -44.24 -0.42 3.91
N GLU A 30 -45.24 -1.27 4.13
CA GLU A 30 -45.16 -2.72 3.93
C GLU A 30 -44.72 -3.03 2.49
N GLY A 31 -43.44 -3.37 2.33
CA GLY A 31 -42.85 -3.76 1.05
C GLY A 31 -42.03 -2.70 0.32
N ASN A 32 -41.79 -1.51 0.91
CA ASN A 32 -40.99 -0.46 0.28
C ASN A 32 -39.82 0.01 1.15
N GLU A 33 -38.80 0.57 0.48
CA GLU A 33 -37.71 1.28 1.16
C GLU A 33 -38.20 2.63 1.70
N CYS A 34 -37.39 3.27 2.56
CA CYS A 34 -37.82 4.50 3.20
C CYS A 34 -38.11 5.59 2.16
N SER A 35 -39.35 6.10 2.11
CA SER A 35 -39.79 7.08 1.09
C SER A 35 -38.89 8.32 1.03
N ILE A 36 -38.41 8.80 2.18
CA ILE A 36 -37.50 9.94 2.27
C ILE A 36 -36.14 9.62 1.64
N LEU A 37 -35.62 8.42 1.88
CA LEU A 37 -34.33 7.98 1.33
C LEU A 37 -34.46 7.58 -0.13
N TRP A 38 -35.57 6.97 -0.55
CA TRP A 38 -35.86 6.72 -1.96
C TRP A 38 -35.82 8.02 -2.77
N LEU A 39 -36.50 9.07 -2.27
CA LEU A 39 -36.45 10.40 -2.89
C LEU A 39 -35.02 10.94 -2.96
N LEU A 40 -34.20 10.74 -1.93
CA LEU A 40 -32.77 11.07 -1.98
C LEU A 40 -32.06 10.25 -3.06
N GLY A 41 -32.32 8.95 -3.16
CA GLY A 41 -31.76 8.05 -4.17
C GLY A 41 -32.00 8.55 -5.60
N LEU A 42 -33.20 9.05 -5.90
CA LEU A 42 -33.52 9.63 -7.20
C LEU A 42 -32.66 10.86 -7.55
N TYR A 43 -32.27 11.67 -6.55
CA TYR A 43 -31.32 12.79 -6.74
C TYR A 43 -29.86 12.33 -6.90
N LEU A 44 -29.57 11.05 -6.70
CA LEU A 44 -28.22 10.48 -6.81
C LEU A 44 -28.01 9.71 -8.12
N GLU A 45 -29.05 9.58 -8.94
CA GLU A 45 -29.01 8.84 -10.20
C GLU A 45 -28.17 9.56 -11.27
N SER A 46 -28.14 10.90 -11.28
CA SER A 46 -27.36 11.68 -12.25
C SER A 46 -26.38 12.64 -11.59
N ASP A 47 -25.23 12.87 -12.24
CA ASP A 47 -24.22 13.77 -11.69
C ASP A 47 -24.72 15.24 -11.65
N ASP A 48 -25.57 15.66 -12.60
CA ASP A 48 -26.18 17.00 -12.58
C ASP A 48 -27.08 17.23 -11.35
N THR A 49 -27.87 16.21 -10.97
CA THR A 49 -28.75 16.30 -9.80
C THR A 49 -27.97 16.23 -8.49
N VAL A 50 -26.87 15.46 -8.47
CA VAL A 50 -25.90 15.46 -7.37
C VAL A 50 -25.27 16.85 -7.20
N ASP A 51 -24.81 17.48 -8.27
CA ASP A 51 -24.17 18.79 -8.21
C ASP A 51 -25.15 19.88 -7.76
N ALA A 52 -26.40 19.83 -8.24
CA ALA A 52 -27.47 20.70 -7.76
C ALA A 52 -27.75 20.52 -6.25
N LEU A 53 -27.79 19.27 -5.78
CA LEU A 53 -27.96 18.93 -4.36
C LEU A 53 -26.80 19.45 -3.52
N LEU A 54 -25.54 19.18 -3.91
CA LEU A 54 -24.36 19.62 -3.19
C LEU A 54 -24.24 21.16 -3.17
N SER A 55 -24.57 21.82 -4.29
CA SER A 55 -24.63 23.28 -4.38
C SER A 55 -25.65 23.85 -3.39
N HIS A 56 -26.85 23.29 -3.33
CA HIS A 56 -27.87 23.75 -2.40
C HIS A 56 -27.53 23.49 -0.92
N ILE A 57 -26.88 22.37 -0.60
CA ILE A 57 -26.37 22.10 0.76
C ILE A 57 -25.34 23.18 1.19
N LYS A 58 -24.64 23.81 0.24
CA LYS A 58 -23.72 24.92 0.52
C LYS A 58 -24.42 26.26 0.70
N THR A 59 -25.62 26.46 0.14
CA THR A 59 -26.36 27.72 0.25
C THR A 59 -27.26 27.77 1.49
N ILE A 60 -27.65 26.63 2.06
CA ILE A 60 -28.38 26.62 3.34
C ILE A 60 -27.53 27.16 4.49
N THR A 61 -28.21 27.67 5.52
CA THR A 61 -27.58 28.26 6.70
C THR A 61 -26.65 27.25 7.39
N PRO A 62 -25.59 27.71 8.08
CA PRO A 62 -24.68 26.83 8.80
C PRO A 62 -25.37 25.92 9.82
N GLU A 63 -26.43 26.41 10.47
CA GLU A 63 -27.24 25.64 11.41
C GLU A 63 -28.00 24.51 10.71
N CYS A 64 -28.76 24.80 9.65
CA CYS A 64 -29.44 23.78 8.86
C CYS A 64 -28.46 22.73 8.33
N ARG A 65 -27.26 23.14 7.92
CA ARG A 65 -26.22 22.23 7.46
C ARG A 65 -25.70 21.32 8.58
N ARG A 66 -25.51 21.83 9.79
CA ARG A 66 -25.13 21.01 10.96
C ARG A 66 -26.20 19.98 11.30
N SER A 67 -27.47 20.38 11.25
CA SER A 67 -28.61 19.47 11.47
C SER A 67 -28.68 18.39 10.39
N LEU A 68 -28.47 18.76 9.12
CA LEU A 68 -28.41 17.81 8.00
C LEU A 68 -27.28 16.79 8.16
N VAL A 69 -26.06 17.26 8.47
CA VAL A 69 -24.92 16.36 8.70
C VAL A 69 -25.23 15.39 9.83
N SER A 70 -25.76 15.88 10.95
CA SER A 70 -26.11 15.03 12.10
C SER A 70 -27.17 14.00 11.74
N ALA A 71 -28.16 14.40 10.94
CA ALA A 71 -29.23 13.51 10.48
C ALA A 71 -28.73 12.37 9.61
N ILE A 72 -27.93 12.70 8.60
CA ILE A 72 -27.38 11.70 7.68
C ILE A 72 -26.41 10.75 8.40
N VAL A 73 -25.62 11.25 9.35
CA VAL A 73 -24.66 10.44 10.12
C VAL A 73 -25.37 9.46 11.06
N ALA A 74 -26.46 9.87 11.72
CA ALA A 74 -27.16 9.02 12.68
C ALA A 74 -28.11 8.00 12.02
N ARG A 75 -28.62 8.30 10.83
CA ARG A 75 -29.61 7.47 10.12
C ARG A 75 -29.18 6.01 9.89
N PRO A 76 -27.95 5.66 9.45
CA PRO A 76 -27.57 4.28 9.20
C PRO A 76 -27.85 3.36 10.39
N MET A 77 -27.41 3.76 11.58
CA MET A 77 -27.62 2.97 12.80
C MET A 77 -29.08 2.98 13.26
N GLN A 78 -29.82 4.08 13.09
CA GLN A 78 -31.25 4.09 13.38
C GLN A 78 -32.01 3.11 12.47
N ILE A 79 -31.68 3.06 11.18
CA ILE A 79 -32.28 2.15 10.21
C ILE A 79 -32.00 0.70 10.60
N ALA A 80 -30.74 0.38 10.91
CA ALA A 80 -30.35 -0.96 11.34
C ALA A 80 -31.03 -1.37 12.66
N ALA A 81 -31.13 -0.45 13.64
CA ALA A 81 -31.78 -0.70 14.92
C ALA A 81 -33.29 -0.94 14.78
N THR A 82 -33.98 -0.16 13.93
CA THR A 82 -35.42 -0.36 13.66
C THR A 82 -35.68 -1.71 13.01
N ALA A 83 -34.85 -2.13 12.06
CA ALA A 83 -34.95 -3.48 11.49
C ALA A 83 -34.72 -4.58 12.53
N CYS A 84 -33.81 -4.35 13.49
CA CYS A 84 -33.44 -5.31 14.53
C CYS A 84 -34.54 -5.56 15.56
N ILE A 85 -35.19 -4.49 16.04
CA ILE A 85 -36.08 -4.58 17.20
C ILE A 85 -37.53 -4.82 16.77
N ASP A 86 -38.00 -4.12 15.73
CA ASP A 86 -39.44 -3.95 15.52
C ASP A 86 -39.98 -4.84 14.40
N ARG A 87 -39.19 -5.05 13.33
CA ARG A 87 -39.68 -5.62 12.06
C ARG A 87 -38.56 -6.32 11.27
N PRO A 88 -38.22 -7.57 11.58
CA PRO A 88 -37.14 -8.28 10.90
C PRO A 88 -37.44 -8.52 9.41
N ASP A 89 -38.71 -8.59 9.02
CA ASP A 89 -39.17 -8.61 7.63
C ASP A 89 -38.66 -7.41 6.81
N LEU A 90 -38.27 -6.32 7.47
CA LEU A 90 -37.78 -5.10 6.82
C LEU A 90 -36.27 -5.07 6.56
N ILE A 91 -35.50 -6.09 6.93
CA ILE A 91 -34.03 -6.11 6.77
C ILE A 91 -33.59 -5.77 5.34
N THR A 92 -34.27 -6.31 4.33
CA THR A 92 -33.96 -6.02 2.92
C THR A 92 -34.17 -4.53 2.58
N PHE A 93 -35.23 -3.92 3.08
CA PHE A 93 -35.53 -2.49 2.87
C PHE A 93 -34.61 -1.57 3.67
N ALA A 94 -34.20 -2.01 4.87
CA ALA A 94 -33.18 -1.35 5.66
C ALA A 94 -31.83 -1.36 4.94
N ALA A 95 -31.42 -2.51 4.37
CA ALA A 95 -30.20 -2.61 3.58
C ALA A 95 -30.23 -1.68 2.34
N LYS A 96 -31.37 -1.60 1.63
CA LYS A 96 -31.54 -0.67 0.51
C LYS A 96 -31.45 0.80 0.97
N SER A 97 -32.06 1.12 2.10
CA SER A 97 -32.00 2.46 2.70
C SER A 97 -30.56 2.84 3.09
N VAL A 98 -29.80 1.92 3.68
CA VAL A 98 -28.37 2.13 4.00
C VAL A 98 -27.55 2.25 2.72
N ARG A 99 -27.87 1.50 1.65
CA ARG A 99 -27.22 1.64 0.34
C ARG A 99 -27.32 3.04 -0.21
N ILE A 100 -28.49 3.66 -0.14
CA ILE A 100 -28.68 5.04 -0.59
C ILE A 100 -27.76 5.98 0.19
N LEU A 101 -27.61 5.77 1.51
CA LEU A 101 -26.69 6.57 2.33
C LEU A 101 -25.21 6.31 1.99
N CYS A 102 -24.83 5.09 1.63
CA CYS A 102 -23.49 4.80 1.11
C CYS A 102 -23.21 5.55 -0.20
N ILE A 103 -24.16 5.55 -1.14
CA ILE A 103 -24.04 6.28 -2.41
C ILE A 103 -23.99 7.79 -2.14
N PHE A 104 -24.83 8.30 -1.24
CA PHE A 104 -24.80 9.71 -0.85
C PHE A 104 -23.45 10.10 -0.25
N GLY A 105 -22.92 9.26 0.64
CA GLY A 105 -21.60 9.41 1.24
C GLY A 105 -20.52 9.51 0.17
N SER A 106 -20.48 8.59 -0.79
CA SER A 106 -19.48 8.60 -1.86
C SER A 106 -19.58 9.84 -2.76
N LYS A 107 -20.79 10.32 -3.06
CA LYS A 107 -21.02 11.52 -3.86
C LYS A 107 -20.62 12.80 -3.12
N ILE A 108 -20.92 12.93 -1.82
CA ILE A 108 -20.47 14.08 -0.99
C ILE A 108 -18.95 14.25 -1.01
N MET A 109 -18.21 13.15 -1.10
CA MET A 109 -16.75 13.18 -1.04
C MET A 109 -16.10 13.87 -2.24
N ARG A 110 -16.88 14.14 -3.31
CA ARG A 110 -16.47 15.02 -4.40
C ARG A 110 -16.28 16.47 -3.94
N ASP A 111 -16.97 16.89 -2.88
CA ASP A 111 -16.86 18.23 -2.31
C ASP A 111 -15.97 18.27 -1.04
N PRO A 112 -14.77 18.90 -1.09
CA PRO A 112 -13.86 18.94 0.05
C PRO A 112 -14.39 19.65 1.30
N SER A 113 -15.33 20.59 1.13
CA SER A 113 -15.85 21.41 2.24
C SER A 113 -16.92 20.67 3.03
N LEU A 114 -17.74 19.88 2.34
CA LEU A 114 -18.75 19.01 2.94
C LEU A 114 -18.11 17.73 3.45
N SER A 115 -17.22 17.11 2.68
CA SER A 115 -16.55 15.86 3.07
C SER A 115 -15.94 15.96 4.47
N ARG A 116 -15.17 17.02 4.74
CA ARG A 116 -14.54 17.25 6.06
C ARG A 116 -15.55 17.28 7.20
N LYS A 117 -16.75 17.84 6.99
CA LYS A 117 -17.80 17.93 8.03
C LYS A 117 -18.43 16.57 8.32
N PHE A 118 -18.68 15.77 7.29
CA PHE A 118 -19.20 14.41 7.43
C PHE A 118 -18.16 13.46 8.03
N LEU A 119 -16.90 13.57 7.60
CA LEU A 119 -15.77 12.81 8.13
C LEU A 119 -15.57 13.08 9.63
N HIS A 120 -15.55 14.35 10.04
CA HIS A 120 -15.43 14.73 11.46
C HIS A 120 -16.56 14.16 12.33
N ARG A 121 -17.72 13.86 11.74
CA ARG A 121 -18.86 13.26 12.44
C ARG A 121 -18.92 11.75 12.31
N ASN A 122 -17.88 11.11 11.78
CA ASN A 122 -17.77 9.66 11.65
C ASN A 122 -18.89 9.00 10.82
N LEU A 123 -19.35 9.65 9.74
CA LEU A 123 -20.40 9.10 8.85
C LEU A 123 -20.16 7.63 8.48
N PHE A 124 -18.94 7.30 8.07
CA PHE A 124 -18.61 5.97 7.60
C PHE A 124 -18.45 4.94 8.72
N GLY A 125 -18.03 5.35 9.92
CA GLY A 125 -18.07 4.47 11.09
C GLY A 125 -19.51 4.06 11.39
N GLU A 126 -20.46 4.99 11.31
CA GLU A 126 -21.88 4.70 11.48
C GLU A 126 -22.45 3.85 10.33
N LEU A 127 -22.04 4.08 9.07
CA LEU A 127 -22.39 3.19 7.95
C LEU A 127 -21.83 1.77 8.15
N GLY A 128 -20.58 1.63 8.57
CA GLY A 128 -19.93 0.34 8.82
C GLY A 128 -20.63 -0.44 9.93
N LYS A 129 -20.93 0.20 11.07
CA LYS A 129 -21.69 -0.41 12.17
C LYS A 129 -23.09 -0.85 11.72
N ALA A 130 -23.77 -0.05 10.91
CA ALA A 130 -25.10 -0.37 10.40
C ALA A 130 -25.07 -1.58 9.45
N LEU A 131 -24.12 -1.60 8.51
CA LEU A 131 -23.93 -2.73 7.59
C LEU A 131 -23.59 -4.01 8.35
N PHE A 132 -22.72 -3.94 9.36
CA PHE A 132 -22.40 -5.08 10.22
C PHE A 132 -23.63 -5.59 10.98
N THR A 133 -24.39 -4.68 11.59
CA THR A 133 -25.62 -5.04 12.32
C THR A 133 -26.62 -5.75 11.40
N LEU A 134 -26.84 -5.22 10.20
CA LEU A 134 -27.72 -5.84 9.21
C LEU A 134 -27.19 -7.21 8.77
N ALA A 135 -25.89 -7.34 8.52
CA ALA A 135 -25.29 -8.61 8.12
C ALA A 135 -25.41 -9.70 9.20
N ASP A 136 -25.14 -9.35 10.47
CA ASP A 136 -25.32 -10.26 11.62
C ASP A 136 -26.76 -10.76 11.73
N MET A 137 -27.75 -9.89 11.48
CA MET A 137 -29.16 -10.30 11.47
C MET A 137 -29.48 -11.28 10.33
N VAL A 138 -28.95 -11.02 9.14
CA VAL A 138 -29.14 -11.92 7.99
C VAL A 138 -28.49 -13.28 8.28
N ASN A 139 -27.33 -13.31 8.92
CA ASN A 139 -26.63 -14.54 9.33
C ASN A 139 -27.42 -15.38 10.33
N ARG A 140 -28.13 -14.74 11.26
CA ARG A 140 -28.97 -15.43 12.26
C ARG A 140 -30.23 -16.09 11.68
N GLY A 141 -30.38 -16.12 10.35
CA GLY A 141 -31.48 -16.82 9.68
C GLY A 141 -32.83 -16.13 9.83
N VAL A 142 -32.82 -14.81 10.07
CA VAL A 142 -34.01 -14.08 10.52
C VAL A 142 -35.03 -13.82 9.38
N THR A 143 -34.70 -14.03 8.10
CA THR A 143 -35.61 -13.67 6.99
C THR A 143 -35.56 -14.51 5.70
N PRO A 144 -36.70 -14.94 5.16
CA PRO A 144 -36.81 -15.35 3.76
C PRO A 144 -36.35 -14.22 2.81
N GLY A 145 -35.49 -14.52 1.83
CA GLY A 145 -34.97 -13.52 0.87
C GLY A 145 -33.52 -13.05 1.11
N HIS A 146 -32.76 -13.78 1.93
CA HIS A 146 -31.35 -13.52 2.27
C HIS A 146 -30.48 -13.06 1.08
N MET A 147 -30.66 -13.64 -0.11
CA MET A 147 -29.81 -13.34 -1.27
C MET A 147 -29.87 -11.86 -1.70
N LEU A 148 -31.06 -11.27 -1.81
CA LEU A 148 -31.20 -9.87 -2.25
C LEU A 148 -30.62 -8.89 -1.21
N CYS A 149 -30.81 -9.20 0.07
CA CYS A 149 -30.21 -8.42 1.15
C CYS A 149 -28.68 -8.47 1.07
N TRP A 150 -28.11 -9.67 0.90
CA TRP A 150 -26.67 -9.84 0.75
C TRP A 150 -26.09 -9.11 -0.44
N THR A 151 -26.70 -9.21 -1.61
CA THR A 151 -26.28 -8.45 -2.81
C THR A 151 -26.31 -6.94 -2.54
N THR A 152 -27.30 -6.47 -1.78
CA THR A 152 -27.43 -5.06 -1.41
C THR A 152 -26.31 -4.64 -0.45
N LEU A 153 -26.08 -5.40 0.63
CA LEU A 153 -24.98 -5.17 1.57
C LEU A 153 -23.61 -5.20 0.88
N ALA A 154 -23.44 -6.09 -0.09
CA ALA A 154 -22.21 -6.16 -0.87
C ALA A 154 -21.97 -4.92 -1.70
N THR A 155 -23.01 -4.47 -2.40
CA THR A 155 -22.96 -3.23 -3.16
C THR A 155 -22.65 -2.03 -2.26
N CYS A 156 -23.19 -1.99 -1.03
CA CYS A 156 -22.88 -0.96 -0.04
C CYS A 156 -21.40 -0.95 0.33
N LEU A 157 -20.86 -2.12 0.70
CA LEU A 157 -19.46 -2.26 1.11
C LEU A 157 -18.52 -1.88 -0.04
N SER A 158 -18.77 -2.35 -1.26
CA SER A 158 -17.97 -1.94 -2.42
C SER A 158 -18.02 -0.43 -2.66
N SER A 159 -19.17 0.20 -2.45
CA SER A 159 -19.32 1.66 -2.59
C SER A 159 -18.54 2.43 -1.52
N VAL A 160 -18.39 1.87 -0.32
CA VAL A 160 -17.60 2.45 0.79
C VAL A 160 -16.10 2.20 0.59
N ILE A 161 -15.72 1.05 0.03
CA ILE A 161 -14.33 0.58 -0.05
C ILE A 161 -13.65 0.98 -1.38
N ASP A 162 -14.37 1.53 -2.36
CA ASP A 162 -13.81 1.86 -3.69
C ASP A 162 -12.47 2.62 -3.59
N PRO A 163 -11.33 2.00 -4.01
CA PRO A 163 -9.99 2.58 -3.87
C PRO A 163 -9.74 3.81 -4.76
N LYS A 164 -10.59 4.01 -5.78
CA LYS A 164 -10.61 5.25 -6.57
C LYS A 164 -11.25 6.39 -5.82
N SER A 165 -12.04 6.10 -4.79
CA SER A 165 -12.62 7.14 -3.95
C SER A 165 -11.53 7.81 -3.12
N LYS A 166 -11.40 9.13 -3.27
CA LYS A 166 -10.64 10.00 -2.36
C LYS A 166 -11.08 9.83 -0.89
N MET A 167 -12.27 9.26 -0.72
CA MET A 167 -12.97 8.91 0.50
C MET A 167 -12.29 7.85 1.36
N ALA A 168 -11.93 6.69 0.80
CA ALA A 168 -11.26 5.64 1.58
C ALA A 168 -9.89 6.13 2.09
N ARG A 169 -9.13 6.85 1.25
CA ARG A 169 -7.80 7.39 1.62
C ARG A 169 -7.85 8.46 2.71
N GLN A 170 -8.77 9.43 2.63
CA GLN A 170 -8.87 10.48 3.64
C GLN A 170 -9.40 9.97 4.98
N GLN A 171 -10.23 8.93 4.96
CA GLN A 171 -10.69 8.30 6.20
C GLN A 171 -9.62 7.50 6.90
N LEU A 172 -8.81 6.73 6.19
CA LEU A 172 -7.71 5.96 6.80
C LEU A 172 -6.74 6.84 7.57
N GLN A 173 -6.41 8.03 7.03
CA GLN A 173 -5.58 9.01 7.72
C GLN A 173 -6.20 9.52 9.03
N THR A 174 -7.52 9.37 9.21
CA THR A 174 -8.27 9.79 10.40
C THR A 174 -8.75 8.62 11.27
N PHE A 175 -8.68 7.38 10.78
CA PHE A 175 -9.04 6.19 11.54
C PHE A 175 -8.02 6.04 12.67
N SER A 176 -8.49 6.04 13.91
CA SER A 176 -7.61 5.67 15.00
C SER A 176 -7.20 4.21 14.81
N ALA A 177 -5.96 3.87 15.18
CA ALA A 177 -5.50 2.48 15.16
C ALA A 177 -6.50 1.55 15.89
N SER A 178 -7.20 2.04 16.92
CA SER A 178 -8.20 1.27 17.67
C SER A 178 -9.46 0.93 16.85
N ASP A 179 -9.91 1.82 15.96
CA ASP A 179 -11.11 1.61 15.15
C ASP A 179 -10.85 0.64 13.99
N ALA A 180 -9.66 0.70 13.38
CA ALA A 180 -9.22 -0.25 12.36
C ALA A 180 -9.06 -1.65 12.98
N THR A 181 -8.47 -1.74 14.17
CA THR A 181 -8.20 -3.02 14.84
C THR A 181 -9.47 -3.76 15.27
N ASN A 182 -10.55 -3.04 15.61
CA ASN A 182 -11.78 -3.67 16.11
C ASN A 182 -12.82 -3.92 15.01
N ASN A 183 -12.95 -3.01 14.04
CA ASN A 183 -14.01 -3.10 13.03
C ASN A 183 -13.61 -3.91 11.80
N ILE A 184 -12.34 -3.88 11.38
CA ILE A 184 -11.89 -4.61 10.19
C ILE A 184 -11.96 -6.14 10.39
N PRO A 185 -11.47 -6.72 11.50
CA PRO A 185 -11.61 -8.16 11.73
C PRO A 185 -13.07 -8.60 11.85
N LEU A 186 -13.93 -7.73 12.35
CA LEU A 186 -15.36 -7.99 12.50
C LEU A 186 -16.06 -8.01 11.13
N ILE A 187 -15.78 -7.02 10.26
CA ILE A 187 -16.23 -6.98 8.87
C ILE A 187 -15.71 -8.20 8.10
N LEU A 188 -14.42 -8.50 8.21
CA LEU A 188 -13.81 -9.68 7.58
C LEU A 188 -14.43 -10.99 8.06
N SER A 189 -14.67 -11.15 9.37
CA SER A 189 -15.29 -12.37 9.91
C SER A 189 -16.71 -12.60 9.37
N THR A 190 -17.43 -11.52 9.08
CA THR A 190 -18.78 -11.57 8.49
C THR A 190 -18.72 -11.87 6.99
N LEU A 191 -17.75 -11.30 6.28
CA LEU A 191 -17.56 -11.52 4.85
C LEU A 191 -17.01 -12.92 4.51
N LEU A 192 -16.27 -13.52 5.44
CA LEU A 192 -15.57 -14.80 5.25
C LEU A 192 -16.35 -16.01 5.78
N GLU A 193 -17.65 -15.86 6.08
CA GLU A 193 -18.46 -16.97 6.57
C GLU A 193 -18.68 -18.06 5.48
N PRO A 194 -18.64 -19.36 5.83
CA PRO A 194 -18.78 -20.43 4.85
C PRO A 194 -20.10 -20.37 4.07
N GLY A 195 -20.02 -20.38 2.74
CA GLY A 195 -21.16 -20.28 1.82
C GLY A 195 -21.33 -18.89 1.18
N MET A 196 -20.67 -17.87 1.71
CA MET A 196 -20.77 -16.49 1.22
C MET A 196 -19.53 -16.05 0.40
N VAL A 197 -18.39 -16.73 0.56
CA VAL A 197 -17.10 -16.36 -0.05
C VAL A 197 -17.16 -16.21 -1.58
N SER A 198 -17.94 -17.04 -2.28
CA SER A 198 -18.11 -16.92 -3.74
C SER A 198 -18.83 -15.64 -4.16
N PHE A 199 -19.75 -15.13 -3.34
CA PHE A 199 -20.47 -13.87 -3.59
C PHE A 199 -19.61 -12.65 -3.29
N TRP A 200 -18.70 -12.79 -2.33
CA TRP A 200 -17.88 -11.69 -1.84
C TRP A 200 -16.51 -11.61 -2.47
N LYS A 201 -16.11 -12.55 -3.32
CA LYS A 201 -14.76 -12.62 -3.91
C LYS A 201 -14.23 -11.25 -4.35
N HIS A 202 -15.00 -10.51 -5.14
CA HIS A 202 -14.58 -9.17 -5.58
C HIS A 202 -14.51 -8.13 -4.45
N GLY A 203 -15.43 -8.17 -3.49
CA GLY A 203 -15.44 -7.26 -2.34
C GLY A 203 -14.33 -7.57 -1.33
N ILE A 204 -14.06 -8.85 -1.09
CA ILE A 204 -12.95 -9.35 -0.27
C ILE A 204 -11.63 -9.01 -0.96
N ASP A 205 -11.46 -9.29 -2.24
CA ASP A 205 -10.24 -8.94 -2.98
C ASP A 205 -9.95 -7.45 -2.87
N ARG A 206 -10.96 -6.59 -3.05
CA ARG A 206 -10.82 -5.13 -2.91
C ARG A 206 -10.53 -4.68 -1.49
N LEU A 207 -11.23 -5.25 -0.50
CA LEU A 207 -11.00 -4.97 0.91
C LEU A 207 -9.61 -5.44 1.35
N MET A 208 -9.13 -6.57 0.82
CA MET A 208 -7.83 -7.14 1.13
C MET A 208 -6.69 -6.41 0.41
N GLU A 209 -6.83 -6.06 -0.86
CA GLU A 209 -5.91 -5.12 -1.55
C GLU A 209 -5.76 -3.83 -0.73
N TYR A 210 -6.89 -3.30 -0.26
CA TYR A 210 -6.94 -2.09 0.55
C TYR A 210 -6.29 -2.25 1.94
N ILE A 211 -6.65 -3.31 2.68
CA ILE A 211 -6.06 -3.62 3.98
C ILE A 211 -4.55 -3.83 3.84
N LEU A 212 -4.09 -4.53 2.80
CA LEU A 212 -2.66 -4.78 2.56
C LEU A 212 -1.89 -3.49 2.25
N CYS A 213 -2.47 -2.57 1.45
CA CYS A 213 -1.89 -1.25 1.22
C CYS A 213 -1.78 -0.42 2.51
N ASP A 214 -2.77 -0.48 3.42
CA ASP A 214 -2.73 0.28 4.67
C ASP A 214 -1.86 -0.37 5.76
N ILE A 215 -1.80 -1.71 5.79
CA ILE A 215 -0.87 -2.49 6.62
C ILE A 215 0.58 -2.11 6.30
N SER A 216 0.91 -1.93 5.01
CA SER A 216 2.25 -1.49 4.62
C SER A 216 2.59 -0.07 5.11
N ALA A 217 1.60 0.74 5.46
CA ALA A 217 1.80 2.13 5.85
C ALA A 217 1.79 2.35 7.38
N HIS A 218 0.90 1.71 8.14
CA HIS A 218 0.57 2.22 9.49
C HIS A 218 0.21 1.21 10.61
N MET A 219 0.24 -0.12 10.40
CA MET A 219 -0.17 -1.07 11.45
C MET A 219 0.95 -1.99 11.96
N THR A 220 0.88 -2.38 13.24
CA THR A 220 1.70 -3.47 13.79
C THR A 220 1.21 -4.79 13.21
N VAL A 221 1.87 -5.21 12.13
CA VAL A 221 1.50 -6.37 11.30
C VAL A 221 1.29 -7.66 12.09
N SER A 222 1.96 -7.81 13.25
CA SER A 222 1.85 -8.96 14.13
C SER A 222 0.44 -9.20 14.72
N ARG A 223 -0.44 -8.19 14.79
CA ARG A 223 -1.83 -8.36 15.25
C ARG A 223 -2.76 -8.84 14.14
N ILE A 224 -2.56 -8.36 12.92
CA ILE A 224 -3.38 -8.77 11.76
C ILE A 224 -2.95 -10.14 11.27
N ALA A 225 -1.66 -10.45 11.27
CA ALA A 225 -1.17 -11.80 11.00
C ALA A 225 -1.82 -12.82 11.94
N ARG A 226 -1.93 -12.51 13.23
CA ARG A 226 -2.66 -13.35 14.20
C ARG A 226 -4.16 -13.41 13.91
N ALA A 227 -4.81 -12.30 13.58
CA ALA A 227 -6.23 -12.31 13.23
C ALA A 227 -6.50 -13.17 11.98
N VAL A 228 -5.71 -12.98 10.91
CA VAL A 228 -5.89 -13.67 9.62
C VAL A 228 -5.50 -15.14 9.67
N THR A 229 -4.42 -15.50 10.39
CA THR A 229 -4.05 -16.91 10.60
C THR A 229 -5.00 -17.63 11.55
N ALA A 230 -5.68 -16.91 12.45
CA ALA A 230 -6.69 -17.45 13.35
C ALA A 230 -8.08 -17.66 12.71
N PHE A 231 -8.30 -17.31 11.44
CA PHE A 231 -9.57 -17.59 10.76
C PHE A 231 -9.54 -18.97 10.06
N PRO A 232 -10.14 -20.03 10.66
CA PRO A 232 -10.20 -21.35 10.04
C PRO A 232 -10.94 -21.37 8.70
N TYR A 233 -11.78 -20.37 8.41
CA TYR A 233 -12.67 -20.31 7.26
C TYR A 233 -12.00 -19.92 5.93
N LEU A 234 -10.77 -19.40 5.96
CA LEU A 234 -10.00 -19.13 4.74
C LEU A 234 -9.54 -20.42 4.02
N ARG A 235 -9.67 -21.60 4.65
CA ARG A 235 -9.19 -22.90 4.14
C ARG A 235 -9.71 -23.35 2.76
N GLY A 236 -10.67 -22.65 2.15
CA GLY A 236 -11.20 -22.94 0.81
C GLY A 236 -11.18 -21.75 -0.16
N TYR A 237 -10.47 -20.66 0.17
CA TYR A 237 -10.36 -19.51 -0.73
C TYR A 237 -9.13 -19.66 -1.65
N ASP A 238 -9.32 -19.69 -2.97
CA ASP A 238 -8.20 -19.83 -3.93
C ASP A 238 -7.17 -18.69 -3.83
N GLY A 239 -7.56 -17.51 -3.33
CA GLY A 239 -6.64 -16.40 -3.07
C GLY A 239 -5.99 -16.41 -1.68
N ARG A 240 -6.21 -17.46 -0.88
CA ARG A 240 -5.70 -17.56 0.49
C ARG A 240 -4.19 -17.54 0.51
N GLU A 241 -3.53 -18.28 -0.37
CA GLU A 241 -2.07 -18.36 -0.38
C GLU A 241 -1.47 -16.98 -0.66
N THR A 242 -1.99 -16.25 -1.65
CA THR A 242 -1.57 -14.86 -1.94
C THR A 242 -1.79 -13.93 -0.75
N ILE A 243 -2.92 -14.04 -0.04
CA ILE A 243 -3.24 -13.21 1.12
C ILE A 243 -2.37 -13.56 2.34
N VAL A 244 -2.29 -14.85 2.68
CA VAL A 244 -1.51 -15.36 3.81
C VAL A 244 -0.04 -15.06 3.58
N GLY A 245 0.44 -15.21 2.35
CA GLY A 245 1.80 -14.87 1.96
C GLY A 245 2.11 -13.40 2.08
N ARG A 246 1.24 -12.51 1.59
CA ARG A 246 1.42 -11.06 1.76
C ARG A 246 1.40 -10.64 3.23
N ILE A 247 0.58 -11.29 4.06
CA ILE A 247 0.51 -11.02 5.50
C ILE A 247 1.71 -11.59 6.25
N ALA A 248 2.16 -12.80 5.89
CA ALA A 248 3.36 -13.43 6.45
C ALA A 248 4.62 -12.63 6.07
N TRP A 249 4.69 -12.14 4.84
CA TRP A 249 5.71 -11.22 4.38
C TRP A 249 5.69 -9.92 5.18
N ALA A 250 4.52 -9.28 5.32
CA ALA A 250 4.42 -8.06 6.10
C ALA A 250 4.76 -8.31 7.58
N ALA A 251 4.43 -9.47 8.14
CA ALA A 251 4.78 -9.85 9.52
C ALA A 251 6.28 -10.11 9.67
N THR A 252 6.90 -10.72 8.66
CA THR A 252 8.35 -10.92 8.58
C THR A 252 9.03 -9.56 8.51
N ALA A 253 8.64 -8.70 7.58
CA ALA A 253 9.12 -7.32 7.46
C ALA A 253 8.96 -6.56 8.78
N GLN A 254 7.80 -6.65 9.43
CA GLN A 254 7.57 -6.04 10.75
C GLN A 254 8.49 -6.61 11.83
N SER A 255 8.70 -7.93 11.86
CA SER A 255 9.63 -8.54 12.81
C SER A 255 11.06 -8.09 12.57
N VAL A 256 11.46 -7.90 11.31
CA VAL A 256 12.73 -7.29 10.93
C VAL A 256 12.81 -5.86 11.46
N PHE A 257 11.76 -5.06 11.28
CA PHE A 257 11.72 -3.68 11.77
C PHE A 257 11.72 -3.59 13.30
N ASP A 258 11.00 -4.48 13.99
CA ASP A 258 10.92 -4.51 15.45
C ASP A 258 12.24 -4.97 16.09
N VAL A 259 12.89 -6.00 15.55
CA VAL A 259 14.24 -6.43 15.97
C VAL A 259 15.28 -5.34 15.72
N ARG A 260 15.05 -4.50 14.72
CA ARG A 260 15.99 -3.46 14.28
C ARG A 260 15.58 -2.05 14.68
N LYS A 261 14.67 -1.86 15.64
CA LYS A 261 14.44 -0.53 16.24
C LYS A 261 15.75 0.01 16.79
N GLY A 262 16.31 1.02 16.12
CA GLY A 262 17.60 1.64 16.43
C GLY A 262 18.77 1.25 15.51
N ILE A 263 18.59 0.34 14.54
CA ILE A 263 19.58 0.14 13.49
C ILE A 263 19.36 1.19 12.41
N HIS A 264 20.35 2.08 12.26
CA HIS A 264 20.35 3.10 11.24
C HIS A 264 20.92 2.56 9.94
N VAL A 265 20.14 2.68 8.88
CA VAL A 265 20.60 2.43 7.52
C VAL A 265 20.72 3.77 6.81
N ASP A 266 21.88 4.01 6.19
CA ASP A 266 22.11 5.22 5.44
C ASP A 266 21.32 5.20 4.13
N VAL A 267 20.53 6.25 3.92
CA VAL A 267 19.71 6.43 2.72
C VAL A 267 20.33 7.43 1.74
N CYS A 268 21.48 8.04 2.07
CA CYS A 268 22.14 9.03 1.23
C CYS A 268 22.57 8.44 -0.12
N ASN A 269 22.21 9.12 -1.22
CA ASN A 269 22.62 8.69 -2.56
C ASN A 269 24.02 9.15 -2.96
N ASN A 270 24.67 10.04 -2.20
CA ASN A 270 26.04 10.43 -2.47
C ASN A 270 26.98 9.24 -2.22
N LEU A 271 27.54 8.68 -3.29
CA LEU A 271 28.38 7.50 -3.26
C LEU A 271 29.71 7.68 -2.49
N LYS A 272 30.06 8.93 -2.11
CA LYS A 272 31.22 9.27 -1.27
C LYS A 272 30.86 9.44 0.20
N HIS A 273 29.57 9.34 0.57
CA HIS A 273 29.10 9.60 1.93
C HIS A 273 29.75 8.66 2.96
N SER A 274 29.74 7.35 2.69
CA SER A 274 30.26 6.32 3.60
C SER A 274 31.75 6.45 3.90
N ALA A 275 32.52 7.12 3.04
CA ALA A 275 33.94 7.40 3.27
C ALA A 275 34.17 8.54 4.28
N ARG A 276 33.23 9.48 4.45
CA ARG A 276 33.40 10.68 5.28
C ARG A 276 32.75 10.58 6.66
N HIS A 277 31.52 10.10 6.72
CA HIS A 277 30.69 10.27 7.92
C HIS A 277 30.62 9.02 8.81
N GLY A 278 31.22 7.91 8.39
CA GLY A 278 30.99 6.62 9.05
C GLY A 278 29.50 6.23 9.01
N LEU A 279 29.08 5.30 9.87
CA LEU A 279 27.69 4.80 9.94
C LEU A 279 26.76 5.65 10.84
N ILE A 280 27.13 6.89 11.14
CA ILE A 280 26.45 7.67 12.18
C ILE A 280 25.53 8.69 11.50
N HIS A 281 24.21 8.60 11.74
CA HIS A 281 23.33 9.73 12.08
C HIS A 281 21.84 9.33 12.12
N ALA A 282 21.25 9.28 13.31
CA ALA A 282 19.90 8.78 13.57
C ALA A 282 18.76 9.70 13.12
N ASP A 283 18.98 11.01 13.13
CA ASP A 283 17.89 11.99 13.12
C ASP A 283 17.97 13.02 11.98
N TYR A 284 18.71 12.72 10.90
CA TYR A 284 18.83 13.70 9.83
C TYR A 284 17.56 13.78 8.98
N ILE A 285 17.08 15.00 8.84
CA ILE A 285 16.09 15.39 7.84
C ILE A 285 16.72 15.17 6.47
N VAL A 286 16.28 14.11 5.79
CA VAL A 286 16.70 13.82 4.42
C VAL A 286 16.22 14.92 3.48
N ARG A 287 17.06 15.30 2.53
CA ARG A 287 16.79 16.33 1.53
C ARG A 287 16.65 15.67 0.17
N LYS A 288 15.52 15.88 -0.49
CA LYS A 288 15.34 15.47 -1.89
C LYS A 288 16.00 16.47 -2.82
N CYS A 289 16.53 16.01 -3.96
CA CYS A 289 16.91 16.92 -5.04
C CYS A 289 15.67 17.68 -5.54
N SER A 290 15.70 19.01 -5.54
CA SER A 290 14.55 19.83 -5.99
C SER A 290 14.26 19.74 -7.49
N GLY A 291 15.15 19.12 -8.28
CA GLY A 291 14.98 18.97 -9.72
C GLY A 291 14.25 17.69 -10.10
N CYS A 292 14.82 16.53 -9.76
CA CYS A 292 14.25 15.22 -10.09
C CYS A 292 13.44 14.61 -8.95
N GLU A 293 13.63 15.06 -7.71
CA GLU A 293 13.10 14.49 -6.47
C GLU A 293 13.52 13.03 -6.18
N CYS A 294 14.18 12.36 -7.14
CA CYS A 294 14.47 10.93 -7.13
C CYS A 294 15.67 10.53 -6.27
N VAL A 295 16.54 11.47 -5.87
CA VAL A 295 17.69 11.18 -5.00
C VAL A 295 17.54 11.94 -3.69
N VAL A 296 18.02 11.32 -2.62
CA VAL A 296 17.96 11.85 -1.26
C VAL A 296 19.37 12.00 -0.70
N TYR A 297 19.57 13.04 0.09
CA TYR A 297 20.85 13.38 0.70
C TYR A 297 20.67 13.65 2.18
N CYS A 298 21.64 13.25 2.99
CA CYS A 298 21.67 13.61 4.41
C CYS A 298 21.99 15.11 4.62
N SER A 299 22.63 15.78 3.66
CA SER A 299 23.07 17.17 3.80
C SER A 299 23.20 17.89 2.46
N ARG A 300 23.33 19.23 2.48
CA ARG A 300 23.56 20.04 1.28
C ARG A 300 24.94 19.80 0.68
N GLU A 301 25.92 19.49 1.53
CA GLU A 301 27.29 19.17 1.13
C GLU A 301 27.31 17.88 0.32
N CYS A 302 26.61 16.84 0.78
CA CYS A 302 26.46 15.59 0.03
C CYS A 302 25.76 15.81 -1.32
N GLN A 303 24.72 16.64 -1.34
CA GLN A 303 24.05 17.00 -2.61
C GLN A 303 25.00 17.72 -3.57
N LYS A 304 25.77 18.71 -3.09
CA LYS A 304 26.69 19.50 -3.92
C LYS A 304 27.83 18.65 -4.48
N GLU A 305 28.35 17.72 -3.69
CA GLU A 305 29.37 16.78 -4.13
C GLU A 305 28.83 15.86 -5.23
N ASP A 306 27.72 15.17 -4.95
CA ASP A 306 27.10 14.25 -5.89
C ASP A 306 26.64 14.95 -7.20
N TRP A 307 26.26 16.23 -7.10
CA TRP A 307 25.96 17.07 -8.25
C TRP A 307 27.12 17.19 -9.23
N GLY A 308 28.35 17.37 -8.72
CA GLY A 308 29.55 17.49 -9.55
C GLY A 308 30.05 16.18 -10.13
N GLU A 309 29.72 15.05 -9.50
CA GLU A 309 30.24 13.72 -9.86
C GLU A 309 29.39 12.99 -10.92
N GLY A 310 28.16 13.44 -11.15
CA GLY A 310 27.31 12.86 -12.20
C GLY A 310 25.83 13.13 -12.05
N HIS A 311 25.36 13.50 -10.85
CA HIS A 311 23.93 13.70 -10.66
C HIS A 311 23.36 14.83 -11.54
N LYS A 312 24.16 15.83 -11.90
CA LYS A 312 23.73 16.90 -12.80
C LYS A 312 23.17 16.34 -14.13
N ASP A 313 23.81 15.32 -14.68
CA ASP A 313 23.44 14.72 -15.96
C ASP A 313 22.23 13.79 -15.80
N GLU A 314 22.22 12.99 -14.73
CA GLU A 314 21.09 12.11 -14.37
C GLU A 314 19.82 12.93 -14.07
N CYS A 315 19.95 14.04 -13.34
CA CYS A 315 18.84 14.84 -12.85
C CYS A 315 17.97 15.35 -14.00
N ARG A 316 18.59 15.68 -15.14
CA ARG A 316 17.85 16.12 -16.33
C ARG A 316 16.97 14.99 -16.86
N SER A 317 17.52 13.79 -17.00
CA SER A 317 16.80 12.62 -17.50
C SER A 317 15.70 12.18 -16.54
N LEU A 318 16.01 12.10 -15.23
CA LEU A 318 15.05 11.73 -14.19
C LEU A 318 13.89 12.72 -14.06
N ARG A 319 14.12 14.01 -14.36
CA ARG A 319 13.05 15.02 -14.32
C ARG A 319 12.05 14.86 -15.47
N LEU A 320 12.45 14.26 -16.58
CA LEU A 320 11.58 14.05 -17.75
C LEU A 320 10.82 12.72 -17.68
N ASP A 321 11.30 11.77 -16.89
CA ASP A 321 10.68 10.47 -16.70
C ASP A 321 9.48 10.57 -15.73
N GLU A 322 8.26 10.62 -16.28
CA GLU A 322 7.03 10.73 -15.48
C GLU A 322 6.78 9.53 -14.56
N GLY A 323 7.22 8.34 -14.97
CA GLY A 323 7.15 7.14 -14.14
C GLY A 323 7.98 7.31 -12.86
N HIS A 324 9.16 7.91 -12.99
CA HIS A 324 10.03 8.19 -11.85
C HIS A 324 9.50 9.25 -10.91
N LYS A 325 8.77 10.27 -11.40
CA LYS A 325 8.18 11.30 -10.52
C LYS A 325 7.14 10.73 -9.57
N LEU A 326 6.22 9.92 -10.09
CA LEU A 326 5.17 9.32 -9.28
C LEU A 326 5.79 8.46 -8.16
N ILE A 327 6.80 7.67 -8.55
CA ILE A 327 7.43 6.69 -7.66
C ILE A 327 8.41 7.35 -6.69
N SER A 328 9.13 8.39 -7.09
CA SER A 328 10.05 9.18 -6.26
C SER A 328 9.41 9.71 -4.97
N SER A 329 8.16 10.17 -5.07
CA SER A 329 7.42 10.68 -3.91
C SER A 329 7.22 9.60 -2.84
N ILE A 330 6.85 8.38 -3.27
CA ILE A 330 6.60 7.19 -2.44
C ILE A 330 7.91 6.61 -1.94
N LEU A 331 8.91 6.47 -2.82
CA LEU A 331 10.19 5.81 -2.53
C LEU A 331 10.92 6.44 -1.36
N CYS A 332 10.85 7.74 -1.16
CA CYS A 332 11.63 8.38 -0.08
C CYS A 332 11.26 7.86 1.31
N GLU A 333 9.99 7.52 1.53
CA GLU A 333 9.51 6.98 2.81
C GLU A 333 9.88 5.50 2.94
N ILE A 334 9.67 4.71 1.88
CA ILE A 334 9.90 3.27 1.90
C ILE A 334 11.36 2.86 1.67
N ARG A 335 12.24 3.77 1.24
CA ARG A 335 13.66 3.49 0.95
C ARG A 335 14.40 2.93 2.15
N ARG A 336 14.21 3.56 3.31
CA ARG A 336 14.83 3.12 4.56
C ARG A 336 14.41 1.70 4.89
N ASP A 337 13.12 1.42 4.70
CA ASP A 337 12.53 0.13 4.99
C ASP A 337 13.05 -0.95 4.04
N GLN A 338 13.13 -0.63 2.74
CA GLN A 338 13.74 -1.47 1.71
C GLN A 338 15.20 -1.77 2.04
N LEU A 339 16.04 -0.77 2.33
CA LEU A 339 17.45 -1.02 2.66
C LEU A 339 17.61 -1.84 3.95
N THR A 340 16.78 -1.59 4.95
CA THR A 340 16.78 -2.37 6.21
C THR A 340 16.41 -3.82 5.94
N PHE A 341 15.43 -4.05 5.07
CA PHE A 341 15.02 -5.38 4.63
C PHE A 341 16.13 -6.08 3.84
N VAL A 342 16.74 -5.41 2.86
CA VAL A 342 17.86 -5.97 2.08
C VAL A 342 19.04 -6.32 2.99
N GLU A 343 19.41 -5.43 3.92
CA GLU A 343 20.46 -5.71 4.90
C GLU A 343 20.15 -6.93 5.76
N HIS A 344 18.90 -7.05 6.25
CA HIS A 344 18.49 -8.22 7.03
C HIS A 344 18.58 -9.50 6.23
N LEU A 345 17.99 -9.52 5.03
CA LEU A 345 17.96 -10.68 4.15
C LEU A 345 19.36 -11.14 3.79
N ALA A 346 20.27 -10.20 3.50
CA ALA A 346 21.66 -10.51 3.22
C ALA A 346 22.37 -11.17 4.42
N ASN A 347 22.18 -10.64 5.64
CA ASN A 347 22.76 -11.21 6.85
C ASN A 347 22.18 -12.60 7.21
N GLU A 348 20.92 -12.85 6.85
CA GLU A 348 20.27 -14.15 7.08
C GLU A 348 20.74 -15.21 6.07
N ARG A 349 20.78 -14.84 4.77
CA ARG A 349 20.86 -15.79 3.65
C ARG A 349 22.25 -15.92 3.03
N LEU A 350 23.09 -14.89 3.08
CA LEU A 350 24.39 -14.95 2.41
C LEU A 350 25.40 -15.74 3.25
N PRO A 351 26.20 -16.62 2.61
CA PRO A 351 27.27 -17.33 3.30
C PRO A 351 28.32 -16.32 3.79
N LEU A 352 29.00 -16.65 4.89
CA LEU A 352 30.09 -15.83 5.40
C LEU A 352 31.26 -15.89 4.40
N ILE A 353 31.51 -14.75 3.73
CA ILE A 353 32.49 -14.53 2.63
C ILE A 353 33.88 -15.17 2.89
N LEU A 354 34.26 -15.32 4.16
CA LEU A 354 35.60 -15.76 4.55
C LEU A 354 35.85 -17.27 4.52
N GLN A 355 34.86 -18.13 4.27
CA GLN A 355 35.10 -19.58 4.27
C GLN A 355 35.46 -20.17 2.89
N SER A 356 35.15 -19.50 1.79
CA SER A 356 35.29 -20.05 0.44
C SER A 356 36.62 -19.69 -0.26
N ASN A 357 37.19 -18.51 0.01
CA ASN A 357 38.39 -18.04 -0.71
C ASN A 357 39.71 -18.70 -0.28
N SER A 358 39.71 -19.46 0.82
CA SER A 358 40.88 -20.26 1.22
C SER A 358 41.05 -21.54 0.41
N VAL A 359 40.01 -22.00 -0.32
CA VAL A 359 40.04 -23.29 -1.03
C VAL A 359 40.36 -23.14 -2.52
N ALA A 360 40.09 -21.98 -3.14
CA ALA A 360 40.18 -21.81 -4.60
C ALA A 360 41.56 -21.42 -5.16
N ARG A 361 42.57 -21.11 -4.32
CA ARG A 361 43.91 -20.68 -4.79
C ARG A 361 44.82 -21.80 -5.33
N GLY A 362 44.26 -22.97 -5.65
CA GLY A 362 45.00 -24.13 -6.16
C GLY A 362 44.91 -24.38 -7.67
N HIS A 363 44.26 -23.52 -8.46
CA HIS A 363 44.04 -23.78 -9.90
C HIS A 363 44.93 -22.90 -10.79
N ASP A 364 45.78 -23.54 -11.59
CA ASP A 364 46.74 -22.92 -12.52
C ASP A 364 46.01 -22.36 -13.78
N PRO A 365 46.06 -21.04 -14.07
CA PRO A 365 45.31 -20.42 -15.15
C PRO A 365 45.92 -20.59 -16.56
N SER A 366 46.86 -21.51 -16.77
CA SER A 366 47.70 -21.59 -17.98
C SER A 366 46.99 -21.96 -19.30
N LYS A 367 45.66 -21.95 -19.40
CA LYS A 367 44.90 -22.24 -20.63
C LYS A 367 43.65 -21.34 -20.82
N ALA A 368 43.83 -20.13 -21.34
CA ALA A 368 42.71 -19.38 -21.94
C ALA A 368 43.18 -18.55 -23.14
N GLY A 369 42.55 -18.81 -24.31
CA GLY A 369 42.88 -18.23 -25.61
C GLY A 369 42.33 -16.82 -25.82
N LYS A 370 42.93 -16.12 -26.79
CA LYS A 370 42.63 -14.75 -27.23
C LYS A 370 41.49 -14.70 -28.26
N GLU A 371 40.51 -13.85 -28.00
CA GLU A 371 39.57 -13.19 -28.94
C GLU A 371 38.97 -12.00 -28.15
N SER A 372 38.56 -10.84 -28.66
CA SER A 372 38.50 -10.17 -29.96
C SER A 372 38.11 -8.71 -29.62
N THR A 373 38.60 -7.70 -30.35
CA THR A 373 38.42 -6.27 -30.07
C THR A 373 37.18 -5.68 -30.75
N LEU A 374 36.27 -5.11 -29.96
CA LEU A 374 35.25 -4.15 -30.38
C LEU A 374 35.15 -3.04 -29.32
N ASP A 375 35.24 -1.80 -29.77
CA ASP A 375 35.15 -0.58 -28.96
C ASP A 375 33.75 -0.48 -28.34
N ASP A 376 33.63 -0.86 -27.06
CA ASP A 376 32.44 -0.72 -26.24
C ASP A 376 32.88 -0.15 -24.89
N VAL A 377 31.98 0.59 -24.22
CA VAL A 377 32.23 1.19 -22.90
C VAL A 377 32.54 0.06 -21.92
N SER A 378 33.82 -0.26 -21.79
CA SER A 378 34.29 -1.43 -21.06
C SER A 378 34.19 -1.13 -19.58
N LEU A 379 33.16 -1.70 -18.96
CA LEU A 379 33.13 -1.97 -17.53
C LEU A 379 34.49 -2.57 -17.12
N PRO A 380 35.07 -2.17 -15.97
CA PRO A 380 36.26 -2.83 -15.46
C PRO A 380 35.97 -4.33 -15.33
N SER A 381 36.59 -5.10 -16.22
CA SER A 381 36.43 -6.53 -16.36
C SER A 381 37.20 -7.22 -15.24
N ASN A 382 36.72 -7.09 -14.01
CA ASN A 382 37.00 -8.12 -13.02
C ASN A 382 35.97 -9.24 -13.28
N PRO A 383 36.32 -10.32 -13.99
CA PRO A 383 35.39 -11.42 -14.28
C PRO A 383 34.89 -12.12 -13.01
N GLU A 384 35.53 -11.89 -11.87
CA GLU A 384 35.17 -12.45 -10.57
C GLU A 384 34.16 -11.59 -9.80
N ALA A 385 33.83 -10.38 -10.29
CA ALA A 385 32.85 -9.55 -9.61
C ALA A 385 31.45 -10.17 -9.76
N THR A 386 30.83 -10.46 -8.62
CA THR A 386 29.51 -11.10 -8.55
C THR A 386 28.51 -10.23 -7.80
N VAL A 387 27.22 -10.45 -8.09
CA VAL A 387 26.10 -9.83 -7.40
C VAL A 387 25.18 -10.95 -6.88
N SER A 388 24.74 -10.82 -5.63
CA SER A 388 23.69 -11.70 -5.08
C SER A 388 22.33 -11.06 -5.29
N LEU A 389 21.37 -11.84 -5.77
CA LEU A 389 20.08 -11.35 -6.24
C LEU A 389 18.99 -11.92 -5.36
N PHE A 390 18.10 -11.06 -4.89
CA PHE A 390 16.92 -11.41 -4.13
C PHE A 390 15.67 -10.92 -4.85
N ASP A 391 14.76 -11.84 -5.15
CA ASP A 391 13.43 -11.51 -5.65
C ASP A 391 12.46 -11.41 -4.46
N ALA A 392 12.12 -10.18 -4.07
CA ALA A 392 11.17 -9.92 -3.00
C ALA A 392 9.77 -9.58 -3.53
N THR A 393 9.48 -9.83 -4.81
CA THR A 393 8.12 -9.64 -5.35
C THR A 393 7.22 -10.84 -5.09
N LEU A 394 7.80 -11.98 -4.71
CA LEU A 394 7.07 -13.19 -4.32
C LEU A 394 7.07 -13.30 -2.79
N PRO A 395 5.96 -12.96 -2.12
CA PRO A 395 5.90 -12.89 -0.65
C PRO A 395 6.24 -14.22 0.05
N ASP A 396 5.92 -15.34 -0.60
CA ASP A 396 6.05 -16.69 -0.04
C ASP A 396 7.39 -17.38 -0.36
N ASP A 397 8.11 -16.88 -1.36
CA ASP A 397 9.29 -17.51 -1.91
C ASP A 397 10.28 -16.43 -2.34
N ILE A 398 11.02 -15.88 -1.38
CA ILE A 398 12.12 -14.97 -1.69
C ILE A 398 13.19 -15.79 -2.42
N ARG A 399 13.16 -15.73 -3.75
CA ARG A 399 14.13 -16.44 -4.57
C ARG A 399 15.46 -15.74 -4.44
N SER A 400 16.49 -16.53 -4.19
CA SER A 400 17.87 -16.03 -4.11
C SER A 400 18.71 -16.69 -5.17
N SER A 401 19.42 -15.87 -5.96
CA SER A 401 20.51 -16.33 -6.82
C SER A 401 21.80 -15.76 -6.28
N LEU A 402 22.72 -16.63 -5.85
CA LEU A 402 23.95 -16.21 -5.20
C LEU A 402 25.09 -16.14 -6.22
N HIS A 403 25.96 -15.14 -6.05
CA HIS A 403 27.19 -14.99 -6.83
C HIS A 403 26.99 -14.96 -8.35
N HIS A 404 25.97 -14.25 -8.82
CA HIS A 404 25.71 -14.12 -10.25
C HIS A 404 26.79 -13.21 -10.89
N PRO A 405 27.44 -13.60 -12.00
CA PRO A 405 28.45 -12.77 -12.65
C PRO A 405 27.86 -11.43 -13.11
N ILE A 406 28.52 -10.32 -12.77
CA ILE A 406 27.99 -8.98 -13.09
C ILE A 406 27.85 -8.76 -14.59
N SER A 407 28.75 -9.32 -15.40
CA SER A 407 28.68 -9.25 -16.87
C SER A 407 27.41 -9.88 -17.42
N ALA A 408 27.03 -11.06 -16.93
CA ALA A 408 25.78 -11.73 -17.29
C ALA A 408 24.57 -10.90 -16.82
N HIS A 409 24.61 -10.41 -15.58
CA HIS A 409 23.54 -9.63 -14.97
C HIS A 409 23.29 -8.30 -15.70
N THR A 410 24.36 -7.62 -16.10
CA THR A 410 24.30 -6.33 -16.81
C THR A 410 23.59 -6.48 -18.14
N ASN A 411 23.95 -7.52 -18.90
CA ASN A 411 23.37 -7.80 -20.21
C ASN A 411 21.91 -8.23 -20.13
N ALA A 412 21.56 -9.04 -19.13
CA ALA A 412 20.21 -9.56 -18.97
C ALA A 412 19.25 -8.51 -18.40
N ILE A 413 19.67 -7.76 -17.37
CA ILE A 413 18.75 -7.00 -16.52
C ILE A 413 19.03 -5.51 -16.60
N TRP A 414 20.27 -5.07 -16.34
CA TRP A 414 20.54 -3.63 -16.20
C TRP A 414 20.31 -2.85 -17.49
N ARG A 415 20.62 -3.41 -18.66
CA ARG A 415 20.32 -2.78 -19.96
C ARG A 415 18.82 -2.59 -20.21
N GLN A 416 17.97 -3.35 -19.52
CA GLN A 416 16.52 -3.24 -19.66
C GLN A 416 15.91 -2.25 -18.67
N ILE A 417 16.59 -2.00 -17.56
CA ILE A 417 16.28 -0.94 -16.61
C ILE A 417 16.84 0.36 -17.22
N ASN A 418 16.13 1.48 -17.11
CA ASN A 418 16.53 2.70 -17.78
C ASN A 418 18.03 3.06 -17.55
N GLY A 419 18.78 3.30 -18.63
CA GLY A 419 20.23 3.55 -18.56
C GLY A 419 20.64 4.85 -17.85
N ILE A 420 19.67 5.57 -17.27
CA ILE A 420 19.89 6.82 -16.52
C ILE A 420 20.82 6.61 -15.33
N TRP A 421 20.82 5.41 -14.74
CA TRP A 421 21.55 5.10 -13.51
C TRP A 421 22.87 4.35 -13.75
N ASP A 422 23.24 4.08 -15.00
CA ASP A 422 24.39 3.24 -15.36
C ASP A 422 25.69 3.79 -14.76
N GLY A 423 25.86 5.11 -14.72
CA GLY A 423 27.03 5.75 -14.08
C GLY A 423 27.21 5.35 -12.62
N ARG A 424 26.14 5.42 -11.80
CA ARG A 424 26.20 5.02 -10.38
C ARG A 424 26.35 3.53 -10.19
N VAL A 425 25.64 2.75 -10.98
CA VAL A 425 25.73 1.29 -10.94
C VAL A 425 27.16 0.85 -11.22
N ASN A 426 27.77 1.37 -12.29
CA ASN A 426 29.16 1.10 -12.65
C ASN A 426 30.13 1.55 -11.56
N ALA A 427 29.87 2.68 -10.91
CA ALA A 427 30.68 3.14 -9.78
C ALA A 427 30.60 2.20 -8.56
N LEU A 428 29.41 1.66 -8.23
CA LEU A 428 29.27 0.64 -7.19
C LEU A 428 30.01 -0.64 -7.55
N VAL A 429 29.84 -1.11 -8.78
CA VAL A 429 30.51 -2.32 -9.30
C VAL A 429 32.02 -2.19 -9.20
N LYS A 430 32.55 -1.07 -9.68
CA LYS A 430 33.98 -0.81 -9.67
C LYS A 430 34.54 -0.84 -8.25
N ARG A 431 33.88 -0.17 -7.29
CA ARG A 431 34.32 -0.16 -5.89
C ARG A 431 34.27 -1.54 -5.24
N ALA A 432 33.21 -2.29 -5.49
CA ALA A 432 33.09 -3.65 -4.96
C ALA A 432 34.19 -4.56 -5.52
N ALA A 433 34.51 -4.41 -6.81
CA ALA A 433 35.59 -5.14 -7.47
C ALA A 433 36.99 -4.73 -7.00
N GLU A 434 37.17 -3.50 -6.51
CA GLU A 434 38.43 -3.02 -5.92
C GLU A 434 38.68 -3.58 -4.51
N ARG A 435 37.65 -4.09 -3.82
CA ARG A 435 37.73 -4.63 -2.44
C ARG A 435 36.87 -5.89 -2.26
N PRO A 436 37.13 -6.97 -3.03
CA PRO A 436 36.28 -8.16 -3.02
C PRO A 436 36.27 -8.91 -1.67
N GLU A 437 37.27 -8.69 -0.82
CA GLU A 437 37.36 -9.26 0.53
C GLU A 437 36.54 -8.50 1.59
N GLU A 438 36.25 -7.21 1.34
CA GLU A 438 35.54 -6.35 2.28
C GLU A 438 34.10 -6.09 1.86
N THR A 439 33.79 -6.20 0.57
CA THR A 439 32.54 -5.70 0.00
C THR A 439 31.86 -6.74 -0.88
N ILE A 440 30.53 -6.68 -0.89
CA ILE A 440 29.68 -7.46 -1.78
C ILE A 440 28.61 -6.58 -2.39
N LEU A 441 28.11 -7.00 -3.56
CA LEU A 441 26.94 -6.41 -4.17
C LEU A 441 25.73 -7.30 -3.93
N VAL A 442 24.64 -6.67 -3.53
CA VAL A 442 23.35 -7.30 -3.38
C VAL A 442 22.34 -6.48 -4.15
N GLU A 443 21.52 -7.11 -4.98
CA GLU A 443 20.37 -6.48 -5.60
C GLU A 443 19.09 -7.15 -5.15
N THR A 444 18.10 -6.35 -4.79
CA THR A 444 16.76 -6.83 -4.42
C THR A 444 15.70 -6.16 -5.26
N VAL A 445 14.75 -6.93 -5.75
CA VAL A 445 13.61 -6.40 -6.53
C VAL A 445 12.35 -6.40 -5.67
N PHE A 446 11.67 -5.25 -5.64
CA PHE A 446 10.43 -5.03 -4.88
C PHE A 446 9.27 -4.68 -5.82
N GLU A 447 8.10 -5.28 -5.59
CA GLU A 447 6.88 -4.92 -6.31
C GLU A 447 6.45 -3.51 -5.91
N LEU A 448 6.15 -2.64 -6.88
CA LEU A 448 5.59 -1.30 -6.63
C LEU A 448 4.12 -1.25 -6.96
N ASN A 449 3.79 -1.50 -8.23
CA ASN A 449 2.45 -1.56 -8.80
C ASN A 449 2.59 -2.23 -10.16
N TYR A 450 2.03 -3.43 -10.34
CA TYR A 450 2.19 -4.16 -11.60
C TYR A 450 1.85 -3.30 -12.84
N PRO A 451 2.72 -3.26 -13.86
CA PRO A 451 3.94 -4.05 -14.05
C PRO A 451 5.24 -3.37 -13.57
N ALA A 452 5.23 -2.36 -12.72
CA ALA A 452 6.43 -1.66 -12.24
C ALA A 452 7.04 -2.30 -10.99
N ALA A 453 8.37 -2.31 -10.94
CA ALA A 453 9.18 -2.79 -9.81
C ALA A 453 10.31 -1.81 -9.46
N THR A 454 10.73 -1.83 -8.19
CA THR A 454 11.94 -1.14 -7.72
C THR A 454 13.09 -2.12 -7.68
N TYR A 455 14.21 -1.77 -8.30
CA TYR A 455 15.46 -2.49 -8.24
C TYR A 455 16.40 -1.75 -7.30
N VAL A 456 16.82 -2.41 -6.23
CA VAL A 456 17.63 -1.84 -5.15
C VAL A 456 18.97 -2.52 -5.16
N LEU A 457 19.95 -1.90 -5.81
CA LEU A 457 21.34 -2.36 -5.81
C LEU A 457 22.07 -1.71 -4.63
N VAL A 458 22.64 -2.52 -3.75
CA VAL A 458 23.39 -2.06 -2.58
C VAL A 458 24.80 -2.63 -2.59
N GLU A 459 25.74 -1.79 -2.18
CA GLU A 459 27.09 -2.20 -1.79
C GLU A 459 27.06 -2.41 -0.28
N MET A 460 27.42 -3.61 0.17
CA MET A 460 27.52 -3.94 1.58
C MET A 460 28.96 -4.19 1.98
N ARG A 461 29.33 -3.72 3.17
CA ARG A 461 30.63 -3.99 3.79
C ARG A 461 30.49 -5.11 4.82
N TYR A 462 31.46 -6.03 4.82
CA TYR A 462 31.58 -7.11 5.80
C TYR A 462 32.38 -6.64 7.02
N ASP A 463 31.79 -6.82 8.21
CA ASP A 463 32.42 -6.61 9.50
C ASP A 463 32.64 -7.97 10.20
N PRO A 464 33.91 -8.45 10.28
CA PRO A 464 34.21 -9.73 10.92
C PRO A 464 33.93 -9.75 12.43
N GLY A 465 33.93 -8.59 13.09
CA GLY A 465 33.69 -8.46 14.53
C GLY A 465 32.21 -8.39 14.91
N ALA A 466 31.34 -8.17 13.95
CA ALA A 466 29.91 -8.02 14.20
C ALA A 466 29.18 -9.38 14.39
N SER A 467 28.05 -9.35 15.10
CA SER A 467 27.17 -10.51 15.26
C SER A 467 26.65 -11.02 13.92
N ARG A 468 26.29 -12.31 13.81
CA ARG A 468 25.81 -12.93 12.55
C ARG A 468 24.74 -12.09 11.82
N LEU A 469 23.81 -11.49 12.55
CA LEU A 469 22.69 -10.73 11.98
C LEU A 469 23.05 -9.28 11.59
N THR A 470 24.31 -8.87 11.81
CA THR A 470 24.80 -7.51 11.61
C THR A 470 26.19 -7.47 10.95
N LYS A 471 26.65 -8.59 10.37
CA LYS A 471 27.96 -8.69 9.70
C LYS A 471 28.03 -7.92 8.40
N LEU A 472 26.93 -7.85 7.67
CA LEU A 472 26.83 -7.09 6.44
C LEU A 472 26.10 -5.77 6.72
N LYS A 473 26.72 -4.66 6.30
CA LYS A 473 26.17 -3.32 6.45
C LYS A 473 26.08 -2.62 5.11
N VAL A 474 24.90 -2.06 4.81
CA VAL A 474 24.73 -1.23 3.61
C VAL A 474 25.61 0.01 3.75
N VAL A 475 26.51 0.22 2.78
CA VAL A 475 27.39 1.39 2.73
C VAL A 475 27.04 2.34 1.60
N ASN A 476 26.44 1.85 0.51
CA ASN A 476 25.92 2.67 -0.58
C ASN A 476 24.72 1.97 -1.23
N SER A 477 23.84 2.73 -1.87
CA SER A 477 22.68 2.19 -2.57
C SER A 477 22.29 2.98 -3.82
N VAL A 478 21.71 2.28 -4.79
CA VAL A 478 21.12 2.82 -6.01
C VAL A 478 19.71 2.24 -6.18
N PHE A 479 18.74 3.12 -6.35
CA PHE A 479 17.34 2.79 -6.57
C PHE A 479 16.98 3.06 -8.02
N ARG A 480 16.44 2.04 -8.70
CA ARG A 480 16.00 2.15 -10.08
C ARG A 480 14.57 1.66 -10.20
N VAL A 481 13.83 2.20 -11.16
CA VAL A 481 12.49 1.72 -11.48
C VAL A 481 12.51 1.12 -12.87
N GLY A 482 11.94 -0.08 -13.00
CA GLY A 482 11.79 -0.76 -14.28
C GLY A 482 10.48 -1.53 -14.35
N LEU A 483 10.22 -2.11 -15.53
CA LEU A 483 9.12 -3.05 -15.71
C LEU A 483 9.53 -4.43 -15.17
N TRP A 484 8.58 -5.12 -14.56
CA TRP A 484 8.70 -6.45 -13.95
C TRP A 484 8.63 -7.58 -15.00
N ASP A 485 7.74 -7.44 -15.99
CA ASP A 485 7.38 -8.49 -16.97
C ASP A 485 8.52 -9.00 -17.87
N ARG A 486 9.74 -8.46 -17.76
CA ARG A 486 10.89 -8.89 -18.55
C ARG A 486 11.86 -9.82 -17.81
N LEU A 487 11.63 -10.08 -16.53
CA LEU A 487 12.50 -10.93 -15.70
C LEU A 487 12.12 -12.42 -15.66
N GLY A 488 11.30 -12.91 -16.61
CA GLY A 488 10.98 -14.34 -16.75
C GLY A 488 12.21 -15.28 -16.82
N SER A 489 13.42 -14.73 -16.91
CA SER A 489 14.71 -15.42 -16.96
C SER A 489 15.39 -15.67 -15.61
N PHE A 490 14.85 -15.27 -14.44
CA PHE A 490 15.45 -15.74 -13.17
C PHE A 490 15.21 -17.23 -12.91
N ALA A 491 14.23 -17.83 -13.61
CA ALA A 491 13.80 -19.21 -13.41
C ALA A 491 14.44 -20.22 -14.39
N SER A 492 15.35 -19.78 -15.26
CA SER A 492 16.12 -20.64 -16.19
C SER A 492 17.60 -20.52 -15.92
#